data_AF-A0AAV0VCX1-F1
#
_entry.id   AF-A0AAV0VCX1-F1
#
_cell.length_a   1.000
_cell.length_b   1.000
_cell.length_c   1.000
_cell.angle_alpha   90.00
_cell.angle_beta   90.00
_cell.angle_gamma   90.00
#
_symmetry.space_group_name_H-M   'P 1'
#
loop_
_entity.id
_entity.type
_entity.pdbx_description
1 polymer ?
#
loop_
_entity_poly.entity_id
_entity_poly.type
_entity_poly.pdbx_seq_one_letter_code
_entity_poly.pdbx_strand_id
1 'polypeptide(L)'
;MKTGFQPYGRVSSRGDLRRGVGWNLWVAAFMVVPVICLLVVLYEFLYLQEYAASGVAVNDPVKEHDVHLRSTQKMDSPSGPQLTELRSVVNGRKTIILVANYRDSTRCSEMLRSIFDNAVAPDDIKISIYDQIYPTKKELPCSEEFCKLVEEQLCRRSQIMSSQIDAANATGPTSARYEAGKAVTDEDFCMTVDSHLIFVTDWDEKIIAQWDSLENPNAIISVYPKPMAYRKQHDDQLYLYVHVAY
;
A
#
# COMPACT_ATOMS: atom_id res chain seq x y z
N MET A 1 -32.90 -4.93 95.48
CA MET A 1 -33.96 -5.66 94.75
C MET A 1 -33.28 -6.36 93.58
N LYS A 2 -32.92 -7.64 93.79
CA LYS A 2 -33.47 -8.85 93.15
C LYS A 2 -33.14 -8.90 91.66
N THR A 3 -32.50 -9.89 91.06
CA THR A 3 -32.02 -11.27 91.38
C THR A 3 -31.31 -11.67 90.07
N GLY A 4 -30.05 -12.11 90.06
CA GLY A 4 -29.70 -13.52 90.10
C GLY A 4 -30.24 -14.33 88.92
N PHE A 5 -29.38 -14.71 87.96
CA PHE A 5 -29.40 -16.08 87.40
C PHE A 5 -28.16 -16.37 86.55
N GLN A 6 -27.33 -17.29 87.05
CA GLN A 6 -26.41 -18.09 86.25
C GLN A 6 -27.08 -19.46 86.10
N PRO A 7 -26.99 -20.13 84.93
CA PRO A 7 -26.89 -21.57 85.03
C PRO A 7 -25.81 -22.18 84.13
N TYR A 8 -25.31 -23.30 84.64
CA TYR A 8 -24.46 -24.30 84.04
C TYR A 8 -25.09 -24.95 82.78
N GLY A 9 -24.26 -25.52 81.91
CA GLY A 9 -24.71 -26.54 80.95
C GLY A 9 -23.76 -26.84 79.80
N ARG A 10 -22.74 -27.68 80.03
CA ARG A 10 -21.96 -28.34 78.98
C ARG A 10 -22.71 -29.61 78.55
N VAL A 11 -23.15 -29.72 77.29
CA VAL A 11 -23.33 -31.02 76.60
C VAL A 11 -22.94 -30.86 75.13
N SER A 12 -22.00 -31.71 74.72
CA SER A 12 -21.57 -31.98 73.35
C SER A 12 -22.69 -32.64 72.55
N SER A 13 -22.92 -32.20 71.31
CA SER A 13 -23.29 -33.15 70.26
C SER A 13 -22.73 -32.69 68.92
N ARG A 14 -21.74 -33.44 68.48
CA ARG A 14 -21.11 -33.39 67.16
C ARG A 14 -22.13 -34.00 66.19
N GLY A 15 -22.74 -33.17 65.36
CA GLY A 15 -23.61 -33.58 64.27
C GLY A 15 -23.09 -32.98 62.97
N ASP A 16 -22.41 -33.82 62.20
CA ASP A 16 -21.89 -33.51 60.86
C ASP A 16 -22.96 -32.95 59.93
N LEU A 17 -22.70 -31.76 59.38
CA LEU A 17 -23.26 -31.33 58.11
C LEU A 17 -22.14 -30.72 57.27
N ARG A 18 -21.61 -31.59 56.39
CA ARG A 18 -20.68 -31.29 55.31
C ARG A 18 -21.08 -29.99 54.59
N ARG A 19 -20.31 -28.92 54.77
CA ARG A 19 -20.35 -27.78 53.85
C ARG A 19 -19.43 -28.10 52.67
N GLY A 20 -20.05 -28.41 51.54
CA GLY A 20 -19.37 -28.65 50.28
C GLY A 20 -18.49 -27.46 49.89
N VAL A 21 -17.34 -27.79 49.31
CA VAL A 21 -16.38 -26.88 48.72
C VAL A 21 -17.08 -26.10 47.61
N GLY A 22 -17.44 -24.84 47.90
CA GLY A 22 -17.92 -23.90 46.89
C GLY A 22 -16.75 -23.49 46.01
N TRP A 23 -16.62 -24.13 44.85
CA TRP A 23 -15.67 -23.71 43.83
C TRP A 23 -16.14 -22.36 43.29
N ASN A 24 -15.43 -21.28 43.67
CA ASN A 24 -15.76 -19.92 43.25
C ASN A 24 -15.65 -19.82 41.71
N LEU A 25 -16.79 -19.65 41.02
CA LEU A 25 -16.87 -19.42 39.56
C LEU A 25 -15.89 -18.35 39.05
N TRP A 26 -15.60 -17.35 39.88
CA TRP A 26 -14.64 -16.29 39.58
C TRP A 26 -13.20 -16.81 39.43
N VAL A 27 -12.78 -17.77 40.25
CA VAL A 27 -11.44 -18.37 40.16
C VAL A 27 -11.33 -19.26 38.92
N ALA A 28 -12.40 -19.94 38.54
CA ALA A 28 -12.45 -20.69 37.29
C ALA A 28 -12.36 -19.76 36.08
N ALA A 29 -13.09 -18.64 36.05
CA ALA A 29 -13.04 -17.68 34.95
C ALA A 29 -11.65 -17.04 34.77
N PHE A 30 -10.98 -16.66 35.86
CA PHE A 30 -9.64 -16.07 35.79
C PHE A 30 -8.54 -17.04 35.35
N MET A 31 -8.74 -18.36 35.50
CA MET A 31 -7.76 -19.38 35.09
C MET A 31 -8.08 -19.95 33.71
N VAL A 32 -9.35 -20.08 33.34
CA VAL A 32 -9.76 -20.71 32.07
C VAL A 32 -9.56 -19.77 30.88
N VAL A 33 -9.86 -18.47 31.02
CA VAL A 33 -9.70 -17.49 29.93
C VAL A 33 -8.25 -17.37 29.45
N PRO A 34 -7.22 -17.18 30.30
CA PRO A 34 -5.84 -17.09 29.81
C PRO A 34 -5.34 -18.40 29.20
N VAL A 35 -5.82 -19.56 29.69
CA VAL A 35 -5.50 -20.87 29.11
C VAL A 35 -6.12 -21.01 27.72
N ILE A 36 -7.38 -20.60 27.54
CA ILE A 36 -8.03 -20.60 26.21
C ILE A 36 -7.29 -19.64 25.26
N CYS A 37 -6.91 -18.45 25.71
CA CYS A 37 -6.13 -17.51 24.89
C CYS A 37 -4.79 -18.12 24.46
N LEU A 38 -4.07 -18.78 25.38
CA LEU A 38 -2.82 -19.46 25.05
C LEU A 38 -3.03 -20.61 24.05
N LEU A 39 -4.12 -21.36 24.18
CA LEU A 39 -4.45 -22.45 23.24
C LEU A 39 -4.77 -21.91 21.84
N VAL A 40 -5.48 -20.80 21.72
CA VAL A 40 -5.75 -20.15 20.42
C VAL A 40 -4.46 -19.63 19.80
N VAL A 41 -3.60 -18.97 20.57
CA VAL A 41 -2.29 -18.48 20.08
C VAL A 41 -1.40 -19.65 19.65
N LEU A 42 -1.39 -20.75 20.41
CA LEU A 42 -0.65 -21.96 20.06
C LEU A 42 -1.21 -22.61 18.78
N TYR A 43 -2.54 -22.65 18.63
CA TYR A 43 -3.20 -23.18 17.45
C TYR A 43 -2.84 -22.35 16.21
N GLU A 44 -2.95 -21.02 16.26
CA GLU A 44 -2.55 -20.14 15.16
C GLU A 44 -1.06 -20.29 14.82
N PHE A 45 -0.21 -20.43 15.83
CA PHE A 45 1.22 -20.65 15.63
C PHE A 45 1.50 -21.98 14.93
N LEU A 46 0.85 -23.08 15.37
CA LEU A 46 0.99 -24.40 14.75
C LEU A 46 0.39 -24.46 13.35
N TYR A 47 -0.75 -23.80 13.13
CA TYR A 47 -1.39 -23.67 11.82
C TYR A 47 -0.50 -22.91 10.84
N LEU A 48 0.14 -21.82 11.27
CA LEU A 48 1.12 -21.09 10.47
C LEU A 48 2.40 -21.88 10.23
N GLN A 49 2.85 -22.69 11.20
CA GLN A 49 3.98 -23.61 11.00
C GLN A 49 3.64 -24.69 9.97
N GLU A 50 2.41 -25.21 9.94
CA GLU A 50 1.96 -26.16 8.93
C GLU A 50 1.88 -25.52 7.54
N TYR A 51 1.46 -24.26 7.42
CA TYR A 51 1.56 -23.49 6.17
C TYR A 51 3.01 -23.26 5.72
N ALA A 52 3.91 -22.95 6.66
CA ALA A 52 5.32 -22.74 6.36
C ALA A 52 6.06 -24.05 6.03
N ALA A 53 5.68 -25.17 6.68
CA ALA A 53 6.27 -26.49 6.47
C ALA A 53 5.66 -27.23 5.27
N SER A 54 4.41 -26.94 4.90
CA SER A 54 3.79 -27.39 3.64
C SER A 54 4.28 -26.60 2.42
N GLY A 55 5.15 -25.60 2.62
CA GLY A 55 5.88 -24.88 1.58
C GLY A 55 7.03 -25.67 0.95
N VAL A 56 6.89 -26.99 0.76
CA VAL A 56 7.85 -27.80 0.00
C VAL A 56 7.15 -28.51 -1.16
N ALA A 57 7.61 -28.12 -2.35
CA ALA A 57 7.49 -28.80 -3.65
C ALA A 57 6.11 -28.83 -4.33
N VAL A 58 5.79 -27.74 -5.05
CA VAL A 58 4.92 -27.84 -6.24
C VAL A 58 5.81 -27.83 -7.48
N ASN A 59 6.31 -29.02 -7.83
CA ASN A 59 6.78 -29.35 -9.19
C ASN A 59 5.59 -29.88 -9.99
N ASP A 60 4.51 -29.12 -10.08
CA ASP A 60 3.44 -29.37 -11.05
C ASP A 60 3.45 -28.22 -12.07
N PRO A 61 3.56 -28.53 -13.37
CA PRO A 61 3.48 -27.50 -14.39
C PRO A 61 2.06 -26.94 -14.37
N VAL A 62 1.94 -25.68 -13.99
CA VAL A 62 0.71 -24.90 -14.14
C VAL A 62 0.31 -24.97 -15.61
N LYS A 63 -0.79 -25.67 -15.91
CA LYS A 63 -1.42 -25.63 -17.22
C LYS A 63 -1.97 -24.23 -17.43
N GLU A 64 -1.19 -23.43 -18.14
CA GLU A 64 -1.58 -22.15 -18.72
C GLU A 64 -2.84 -22.39 -19.56
N HIS A 65 -3.99 -21.91 -19.06
CA HIS A 65 -5.19 -21.77 -19.87
C HIS A 65 -5.04 -20.49 -20.70
N ASP A 66 -4.17 -20.55 -21.70
CA ASP A 66 -4.14 -19.58 -22.78
C ASP A 66 -5.43 -19.69 -23.58
N VAL A 67 -6.38 -18.83 -23.26
CA VAL A 67 -7.51 -18.56 -24.13
C VAL A 67 -6.95 -17.89 -25.38
N HIS A 68 -6.88 -18.68 -26.45
CA HIS A 68 -6.51 -18.27 -27.80
C HIS A 68 -7.13 -16.92 -28.19
N LEU A 69 -6.33 -15.85 -28.17
CA LEU A 69 -6.57 -14.64 -28.93
C LEU A 69 -5.49 -14.49 -30.00
N ARG A 70 -5.76 -15.22 -31.08
CA ARG A 70 -5.50 -14.87 -32.49
C ARG A 70 -4.09 -14.39 -32.86
N SER A 71 -3.27 -15.39 -33.19
CA SER A 71 -2.28 -15.45 -34.29
C SER A 71 -2.07 -14.17 -35.09
N THR A 72 -0.83 -13.69 -35.06
CA THR A 72 -0.20 -12.78 -36.03
C THR A 72 -0.61 -13.12 -37.47
N GLN A 73 -1.44 -12.28 -38.09
CA GLN A 73 -1.51 -12.19 -39.54
C GLN A 73 -0.57 -11.06 -39.98
N LYS A 74 0.56 -11.47 -40.57
CA LYS A 74 1.42 -10.63 -41.40
C LYS A 74 0.56 -10.16 -42.59
N MET A 75 0.10 -8.91 -42.55
CA MET A 75 -0.51 -8.26 -43.71
C MET A 75 0.59 -7.60 -44.53
N ASP A 76 0.68 -8.01 -45.80
CA ASP A 76 1.51 -7.38 -46.82
C ASP A 76 1.16 -5.90 -46.99
N SER A 77 2.19 -5.06 -47.07
CA SER A 77 2.07 -3.62 -47.32
C SER A 77 1.71 -3.32 -48.76
N PRO A 78 0.74 -2.42 -49.02
CA PRO A 78 0.75 -1.55 -50.18
C PRO A 78 1.27 -0.17 -49.78
N SER A 79 2.19 0.35 -50.57
CA SER A 79 2.72 1.71 -50.54
C SER A 79 1.61 2.78 -50.63
N GLY A 80 1.55 3.69 -49.67
CA GLY A 80 0.66 4.87 -49.63
C GLY A 80 1.07 5.85 -48.51
N PRO A 81 0.70 7.15 -48.56
CA PRO A 81 1.64 8.27 -48.45
C PRO A 81 1.85 8.86 -47.04
N GLN A 82 3.03 9.44 -46.89
CA GLN A 82 3.52 10.45 -45.92
C GLN A 82 3.23 10.22 -44.43
N LEU A 83 4.34 10.04 -43.70
CA LEU A 83 4.51 10.12 -42.25
C LEU A 83 3.84 11.40 -41.72
N THR A 84 2.56 11.27 -41.39
CA THR A 84 1.93 12.15 -40.41
C THR A 84 2.64 11.81 -39.11
N GLU A 85 3.21 12.79 -38.40
CA GLU A 85 3.69 12.58 -37.04
C GLU A 85 2.65 11.76 -36.30
N LEU A 86 3.01 10.54 -35.89
CA LEU A 86 2.16 9.72 -35.06
C LEU A 86 1.93 10.55 -33.80
N ARG A 87 0.76 11.16 -33.66
CA ARG A 87 0.46 11.99 -32.50
C ARG A 87 0.65 11.10 -31.27
N SER A 88 1.60 11.45 -30.41
CA SER A 88 1.83 10.76 -29.13
C SER A 88 0.48 10.59 -28.43
N VAL A 89 0.22 9.42 -27.86
CA VAL A 89 -1.05 9.19 -27.15
C VAL A 89 -1.24 10.23 -26.04
N VAL A 90 -0.18 10.72 -25.41
CA VAL A 90 -0.30 11.77 -24.38
C VAL A 90 -1.00 13.02 -24.92
N ASN A 91 -0.68 13.46 -26.15
CA ASN A 91 -1.36 14.53 -26.88
C ASN A 91 -1.58 15.83 -26.06
N GLY A 92 -0.60 16.21 -25.22
CA GLY A 92 -0.66 17.41 -24.39
C GLY A 92 -1.57 17.31 -23.16
N ARG A 93 -2.09 16.10 -22.85
CA ARG A 93 -2.90 15.86 -21.65
C ARG A 93 -2.04 15.91 -20.41
N LYS A 94 -2.43 16.74 -19.46
CA LYS A 94 -1.65 16.99 -18.24
C LYS A 94 -1.95 15.93 -17.19
N THR A 95 -0.91 15.44 -16.55
CA THR A 95 -1.02 14.46 -15.46
C THR A 95 -0.41 15.03 -14.18
N ILE A 96 -1.16 15.02 -13.08
CA ILE A 96 -0.62 15.28 -11.74
C ILE A 96 -0.38 13.97 -10.97
N ILE A 97 0.82 13.82 -10.41
CA ILE A 97 1.20 12.68 -9.58
C ILE A 97 1.22 13.12 -8.11
N LEU A 98 0.43 12.46 -7.28
CA LEU A 98 0.32 12.71 -5.85
C LEU A 98 1.20 11.73 -5.08
N VAL A 99 2.15 12.26 -4.31
CA VAL A 99 3.15 11.50 -3.58
C VAL A 99 3.00 11.75 -2.09
N ALA A 100 2.68 10.70 -1.34
CA ALA A 100 2.76 10.71 0.11
C ALA A 100 4.11 10.12 0.54
N ASN A 101 5.06 10.96 0.96
CA ASN A 101 6.37 10.52 1.39
C ASN A 101 6.45 10.45 2.93
N TYR A 102 7.04 9.38 3.46
CA TYR A 102 7.32 9.25 4.89
C TYR A 102 8.78 8.88 5.10
N ARG A 103 9.60 9.89 5.40
CA ARG A 103 11.02 9.73 5.77
C ARG A 103 11.85 8.91 4.78
N ASP A 104 11.46 8.87 3.50
CA ASP A 104 12.11 8.08 2.45
C ASP A 104 12.51 8.97 1.26
N SER A 105 12.96 10.19 1.55
CA SER A 105 13.24 11.23 0.56
C SER A 105 14.29 10.82 -0.48
N THR A 106 15.24 9.95 -0.13
CA THR A 106 16.25 9.43 -1.08
C THR A 106 15.64 8.48 -2.11
N ARG A 107 14.76 7.56 -1.73
CA ARG A 107 14.08 6.71 -2.71
C ARG A 107 12.99 7.46 -3.45
N CYS A 108 12.39 8.44 -2.80
CA CYS A 108 11.46 9.36 -3.43
C CYS A 108 12.14 10.17 -4.54
N SER A 109 13.38 10.63 -4.35
CA SER A 109 14.11 11.30 -5.42
C SER A 109 14.47 10.38 -6.59
N GLU A 110 14.80 9.12 -6.33
CA GLU A 110 14.99 8.09 -7.37
C GLU A 110 13.69 7.82 -8.15
N MET A 111 12.55 7.77 -7.46
CA MET A 111 11.24 7.67 -8.09
C MET A 111 10.95 8.87 -8.99
N LEU A 112 11.14 10.10 -8.49
CA LEU A 112 10.94 11.33 -9.27
C LEU A 112 11.80 11.34 -10.53
N ARG A 113 13.07 10.92 -10.41
CA ARG A 113 13.94 10.75 -11.58
C ARG A 113 13.34 9.76 -12.57
N SER A 114 12.88 8.59 -12.11
CA SER A 114 12.27 7.60 -13.01
C SER A 114 10.98 8.09 -13.66
N ILE A 115 10.19 8.92 -12.99
CA ILE A 115 8.98 9.53 -13.55
C ILE A 115 9.34 10.36 -14.78
N PHE A 116 10.33 11.25 -14.65
CA PHE A 116 10.71 12.18 -15.71
C PHE A 116 11.58 11.52 -16.78
N ASP A 117 12.57 10.70 -16.41
CA ASP A 117 13.49 10.06 -17.35
C ASP A 117 12.77 9.05 -18.27
N ASN A 118 11.68 8.46 -17.79
CA ASN A 118 10.96 7.40 -18.50
C ASN A 118 9.60 7.84 -19.07
N ALA A 119 9.25 9.12 -19.01
CA ALA A 119 8.02 9.63 -19.62
C ALA A 119 8.26 10.04 -21.09
N VAL A 120 7.24 9.87 -21.93
CA VAL A 120 7.23 10.38 -23.31
C VAL A 120 7.06 11.90 -23.31
N ALA A 121 6.22 12.44 -22.43
CA ALA A 121 5.94 13.87 -22.32
C ALA A 121 6.20 14.39 -20.90
N PRO A 122 7.48 14.45 -20.45
CA PRO A 122 7.83 14.85 -19.09
C PRO A 122 7.43 16.29 -18.72
N ASP A 123 7.19 17.16 -19.71
CA ASP A 123 6.78 18.56 -19.50
C ASP A 123 5.27 18.70 -19.15
N ASP A 124 4.45 17.70 -19.49
CA ASP A 124 3.01 17.67 -19.19
C ASP A 124 2.70 17.11 -17.79
N ILE A 125 3.75 16.78 -17.02
CA ILE A 125 3.64 16.15 -15.71
C ILE A 125 3.80 17.20 -14.61
N LYS A 126 2.93 17.15 -13.60
CA LYS A 126 3.10 17.87 -12.34
C LYS A 126 3.21 16.88 -11.19
N ILE A 127 3.92 17.25 -10.14
CA ILE A 127 4.10 16.43 -8.94
C ILE A 127 3.61 17.23 -7.74
N SER A 128 2.74 16.62 -6.93
CA SER A 128 2.38 17.12 -5.60
C SER A 128 2.96 16.18 -4.55
N ILE A 129 3.80 16.71 -3.67
CA ILE A 129 4.48 15.95 -2.62
C ILE A 129 4.01 16.45 -1.26
N TYR A 130 3.61 15.50 -0.41
CA TYR A 130 3.43 15.73 1.01
C TYR A 130 4.48 14.94 1.80
N ASP A 131 5.50 15.65 2.29
CA ASP A 131 6.62 15.12 3.04
C ASP A 131 6.29 15.02 4.54
N GLN A 132 6.35 13.81 5.08
CA GLN A 132 6.32 13.55 6.53
C GLN A 132 7.75 13.22 6.98
N ILE A 133 8.49 14.23 7.41
CA ILE A 133 9.94 14.15 7.71
C ILE A 133 10.25 14.75 9.08
N TYR A 134 11.46 14.56 9.61
CA TYR A 134 11.94 15.25 10.81
C TYR A 134 12.86 16.44 10.45
N PRO A 135 12.35 17.69 10.36
CA PRO A 135 13.20 18.85 10.08
C PRO A 135 14.26 19.06 11.16
N THR A 136 13.95 18.74 12.42
CA THR A 136 14.88 18.82 13.55
C THR A 136 16.08 17.88 13.41
N LYS A 137 15.94 16.79 12.65
CA LYS A 137 17.01 15.85 12.31
C LYS A 137 17.69 16.18 10.98
N LYS A 138 17.34 17.31 10.35
CA LYS A 138 17.84 17.74 9.04
C LYS A 138 17.53 16.72 7.93
N GLU A 139 16.42 15.99 8.03
CA GLU A 139 15.90 15.21 6.92
C GLU A 139 15.44 16.20 5.82
N LEU A 140 15.87 15.99 4.58
CA LEU A 140 15.52 16.84 3.46
C LEU A 140 14.17 16.44 2.87
N PRO A 141 13.37 17.39 2.36
CA PRO A 141 12.20 17.10 1.52
C PRO A 141 12.59 16.28 0.29
N CYS A 142 11.65 15.49 -0.24
CA CYS A 142 11.90 14.68 -1.43
C CYS A 142 12.32 15.52 -2.65
N SER A 143 11.72 16.70 -2.81
CA SER A 143 12.08 17.65 -3.88
C SER A 143 13.53 18.11 -3.80
N GLU A 144 14.06 18.33 -2.59
CA GLU A 144 15.45 18.79 -2.40
C GLU A 144 16.46 17.65 -2.63
N GLU A 145 16.14 16.43 -2.18
CA GLU A 145 16.95 15.25 -2.52
C GLU A 145 16.96 14.99 -4.03
N PHE A 146 15.85 15.28 -4.72
CA PHE A 146 15.79 15.19 -6.18
C PHE A 146 16.67 16.23 -6.87
N CYS A 147 16.60 17.51 -6.48
CA CYS A 147 17.49 18.53 -7.05
C CYS A 147 18.96 18.21 -6.84
N LYS A 148 19.31 17.63 -5.68
CA LYS A 148 20.67 17.19 -5.39
C LYS A 148 21.08 16.00 -6.27
N LEU A 149 20.15 15.10 -6.60
CA LEU A 149 20.41 13.93 -7.45
C LEU A 149 20.62 14.30 -8.93
N VAL A 150 19.83 15.24 -9.47
CA VAL A 150 19.84 15.60 -10.91
C VAL A 150 20.53 16.93 -11.23
N GLU A 151 21.03 17.64 -10.22
CA GLU A 151 21.51 19.02 -10.31
C GLU A 151 20.39 20.05 -10.52
N GLU A 152 20.64 21.30 -10.09
CA GLU A 152 19.61 22.34 -10.00
C GLU A 152 18.94 22.67 -11.35
N GLN A 153 19.69 22.59 -12.46
CA GLN A 153 19.19 22.89 -13.80
C GLN A 153 18.16 21.88 -14.32
N LEU A 154 18.19 20.64 -13.81
CA LEU A 154 17.30 19.56 -14.23
C LEU A 154 16.20 19.28 -13.19
N CYS A 155 16.17 20.02 -12.07
CA CYS A 155 15.26 19.72 -10.97
C CYS A 155 13.77 20.04 -11.25
N ARG A 156 13.42 20.66 -12.39
CA ARG A 156 12.02 20.89 -12.79
C ARG A 156 11.15 21.50 -11.68
N ARG A 157 11.70 22.43 -10.88
CA ARG A 157 11.02 22.98 -9.68
C ARG A 157 9.64 23.57 -9.97
N SER A 158 9.41 24.12 -11.17
CA SER A 158 8.11 24.64 -11.59
C SER A 158 7.02 23.57 -11.72
N GLN A 159 7.39 22.30 -11.87
CA GLN A 159 6.48 21.15 -11.95
C GLN A 159 6.23 20.48 -10.60
N ILE A 160 6.98 20.84 -9.54
CA ILE A 160 6.94 20.17 -8.24
C ILE A 160 6.36 21.11 -7.17
N MET A 161 5.18 20.76 -6.67
CA MET A 161 4.58 21.39 -5.49
C MET A 161 4.93 20.56 -4.25
N SER A 162 5.68 21.16 -3.33
CA SER A 162 6.13 20.48 -2.11
C SER A 162 5.51 21.11 -0.87
N SER A 163 5.01 20.26 0.02
CA SER A 163 4.48 20.63 1.32
C SER A 163 4.89 19.57 2.34
N GLN A 164 4.93 19.93 3.63
CA GLN A 164 5.48 19.03 4.64
C GLN A 164 4.81 19.17 6.01
N ILE A 165 5.00 18.13 6.83
CA ILE A 165 4.70 18.08 8.25
C ILE A 165 5.84 17.41 9.01
N ASP A 166 5.99 17.76 10.29
CA ASP A 166 6.89 17.01 11.17
C ASP A 166 6.36 15.57 11.33
N ALA A 167 7.23 14.58 11.12
CA ALA A 167 6.92 13.17 11.20
C ALA A 167 6.42 12.74 12.59
N ALA A 168 6.70 13.51 13.66
CA ALA A 168 6.10 13.30 14.98
C ALA A 168 4.59 13.54 14.99
N ASN A 169 4.08 14.38 14.08
CA ASN A 169 2.68 14.76 13.98
C ASN A 169 1.97 14.04 12.81
N ALA A 170 2.65 13.11 12.14
CA ALA A 170 2.08 12.33 11.05
C ALA A 170 0.95 11.42 11.54
N THR A 171 -0.20 11.48 10.87
CA THR A 171 -1.39 10.66 11.18
C THR A 171 -1.55 9.46 10.25
N GLY A 172 -0.60 9.26 9.33
CA GLY A 172 -0.53 8.12 8.42
C GLY A 172 -0.72 8.47 6.94
N PRO A 173 -0.55 7.48 6.05
CA PRO A 173 -0.50 7.69 4.61
C PRO A 173 -1.81 8.23 4.01
N THR A 174 -2.97 7.89 4.58
CA THR A 174 -4.27 8.41 4.11
C THR A 174 -4.36 9.93 4.25
N SER A 175 -3.91 10.47 5.38
CA SER A 175 -3.89 11.93 5.59
C SER A 175 -2.90 12.59 4.64
N ALA A 176 -1.72 11.99 4.44
CA ALA A 176 -0.72 12.52 3.53
C ALA A 176 -1.21 12.55 2.06
N ARG A 177 -1.90 11.50 1.61
CA ARG A 177 -2.53 11.47 0.29
C ARG A 177 -3.62 12.52 0.14
N TYR A 178 -4.43 12.74 1.18
CA TYR A 178 -5.42 13.82 1.20
C TYR A 178 -4.77 15.20 1.05
N GLU A 179 -3.70 15.45 1.82
CA GLU A 179 -2.97 16.72 1.74
C GLU A 179 -2.32 16.94 0.37
N ALA A 180 -1.67 15.92 -0.21
CA ALA A 180 -1.12 15.98 -1.56
C ALA A 180 -2.21 16.28 -2.62
N GLY A 181 -3.40 15.67 -2.46
CA GLY A 181 -4.53 15.84 -3.37
C GLY A 181 -5.11 17.26 -3.43
N LYS A 182 -4.82 18.12 -2.44
CA LYS A 182 -5.26 19.53 -2.47
C LYS A 182 -4.61 20.35 -3.59
N ALA A 183 -3.53 19.86 -4.18
CA ALA A 183 -2.82 20.52 -5.27
C ALA A 183 -3.41 20.23 -6.67
N VAL A 184 -4.38 19.31 -6.77
CA VAL A 184 -5.06 19.00 -8.04
C VAL A 184 -5.88 20.23 -8.48
N THR A 185 -5.74 20.63 -9.75
CA THR A 185 -6.48 21.75 -10.33
C THR A 185 -7.27 21.34 -11.57
N ASP A 186 -6.65 21.45 -12.74
CA ASP A 186 -7.25 21.39 -14.07
C ASP A 186 -6.51 20.38 -14.97
N GLU A 187 -5.76 19.46 -14.35
CA GLU A 187 -5.11 18.36 -15.05
C GLU A 187 -6.13 17.33 -15.56
N ASP A 188 -5.83 16.73 -16.71
CA ASP A 188 -6.68 15.70 -17.33
C ASP A 188 -6.64 14.38 -16.54
N PHE A 189 -5.50 14.07 -15.93
CA PHE A 189 -5.31 12.86 -15.13
C PHE A 189 -4.69 13.16 -13.77
N CYS A 190 -5.09 12.37 -12.77
CA CYS A 190 -4.50 12.38 -11.44
C CYS A 190 -4.14 10.95 -11.02
N MET A 191 -2.90 10.75 -10.55
CA MET A 191 -2.40 9.44 -10.13
C MET A 191 -1.80 9.54 -8.73
N THR A 192 -2.27 8.73 -7.79
CA THR A 192 -1.67 8.64 -6.45
C THR A 192 -0.70 7.47 -6.38
N VAL A 193 0.50 7.71 -5.87
CA VAL A 193 1.55 6.68 -5.76
C VAL A 193 2.21 6.65 -4.38
N ASP A 194 2.88 5.54 -4.10
CA ASP A 194 3.79 5.42 -2.97
C ASP A 194 5.15 6.02 -3.33
N SER A 195 5.90 6.53 -2.35
CA SER A 195 7.10 7.37 -2.56
C SER A 195 8.39 6.64 -2.95
N HIS A 196 8.33 5.39 -3.39
CA HIS A 196 9.52 4.59 -3.76
C HIS A 196 9.24 3.57 -4.87
N LEU A 197 8.35 3.93 -5.78
CA LEU A 197 8.14 3.16 -7.02
C LEU A 197 9.22 3.50 -8.04
N ILE A 198 9.40 2.64 -9.04
CA ILE A 198 10.17 2.99 -10.22
C ILE A 198 9.29 2.79 -11.44
N PHE A 199 9.18 3.86 -12.23
CA PHE A 199 8.38 3.87 -13.45
C PHE A 199 9.14 3.20 -14.59
N VAL A 200 8.42 2.48 -15.45
CA VAL A 200 8.99 1.88 -16.67
C VAL A 200 9.03 2.90 -17.80
N THR A 201 9.81 2.63 -18.84
CA THR A 201 9.85 3.44 -20.06
C THR A 201 8.46 3.60 -20.68
N ASP A 202 8.15 4.82 -21.10
CA ASP A 202 6.92 5.28 -21.73
C ASP A 202 5.66 5.01 -20.88
N TRP A 203 5.78 5.12 -19.56
CA TRP A 203 4.69 4.76 -18.65
C TRP A 203 3.43 5.62 -18.83
N ASP A 204 3.62 6.91 -19.15
CA ASP A 204 2.56 7.90 -19.35
C ASP A 204 1.75 7.55 -20.60
N GLU A 205 2.43 7.24 -21.70
CA GLU A 205 1.78 6.78 -22.92
C GLU A 205 1.02 5.45 -22.68
N LYS A 206 1.66 4.50 -21.99
CA LYS A 206 1.07 3.18 -21.70
C LYS A 206 -0.21 3.28 -20.88
N ILE A 207 -0.21 4.07 -19.80
CA ILE A 207 -1.40 4.17 -18.93
C ILE A 207 -2.52 4.97 -19.58
N ILE A 208 -2.19 6.03 -20.33
CA ILE A 208 -3.17 6.84 -21.05
C ILE A 208 -3.79 6.05 -22.20
N ALA A 209 -2.99 5.29 -22.96
CA ALA A 209 -3.49 4.41 -24.03
C ALA A 209 -4.44 3.34 -23.47
N GLN A 210 -4.11 2.78 -22.30
CA GLN A 210 -5.02 1.86 -21.62
C GLN A 210 -6.31 2.54 -21.20
N TRP A 211 -6.25 3.75 -20.63
CA TRP A 211 -7.44 4.50 -20.25
C TRP A 211 -8.33 4.81 -21.46
N ASP A 212 -7.76 5.26 -22.58
CA ASP A 212 -8.48 5.53 -23.83
C ASP A 212 -9.20 4.27 -24.35
N SER A 213 -8.55 3.11 -24.24
CA SER A 213 -9.13 1.83 -24.69
C SER A 213 -10.35 1.38 -23.88
N LEU A 214 -10.58 1.95 -22.69
CA LEU A 214 -11.74 1.63 -21.87
C LEU A 214 -13.01 2.33 -22.35
N GLU A 215 -12.89 3.35 -23.22
CA GLU A 215 -14.00 4.12 -23.79
C GLU A 215 -14.98 4.64 -22.72
N ASN A 216 -14.49 4.92 -21.51
CA ASN A 216 -15.27 5.35 -20.36
C ASN A 216 -14.65 6.60 -19.72
N PRO A 217 -15.34 7.77 -19.77
CA PRO A 217 -14.81 9.00 -19.21
C PRO A 217 -14.66 8.99 -17.68
N ASN A 218 -15.25 8.01 -16.98
CA ASN A 218 -15.14 7.83 -15.54
C ASN A 218 -14.25 6.64 -15.15
N ALA A 219 -13.46 6.09 -16.09
CA ALA A 219 -12.61 4.95 -15.80
C ALA A 219 -11.55 5.29 -14.74
N ILE A 220 -11.40 4.38 -13.78
CA ILE A 220 -10.33 4.39 -12.78
C ILE A 220 -9.41 3.22 -13.08
N ILE A 221 -8.11 3.48 -13.14
CA ILE A 221 -7.09 2.45 -13.24
C ILE A 221 -6.41 2.32 -11.89
N SER A 222 -6.26 1.08 -11.42
CA SER A 222 -5.48 0.77 -10.22
C SER A 222 -4.49 -0.34 -10.53
N VAL A 223 -3.43 -0.44 -9.75
CA VAL A 223 -2.44 -1.49 -9.87
C VAL A 223 -1.72 -1.67 -8.55
N TYR A 224 -1.36 -2.93 -8.26
CA TYR A 224 -0.37 -3.21 -7.25
C TYR A 224 1.00 -3.43 -7.93
N PRO A 225 1.97 -2.52 -7.77
CA PRO A 225 3.27 -2.63 -8.40
C PRO A 225 4.00 -3.90 -7.93
N LYS A 226 4.66 -4.60 -8.86
CA LYS A 226 5.49 -5.75 -8.50
C LYS A 226 6.78 -5.28 -7.78
N PRO A 227 7.36 -6.11 -6.89
CA PRO A 227 8.63 -5.79 -6.27
C PRO A 227 9.74 -5.58 -7.29
N MET A 228 10.62 -4.62 -7.02
CA MET A 228 11.78 -4.25 -7.85
C MET A 228 12.67 -5.42 -8.26
N ALA A 229 12.74 -6.48 -7.43
CA ALA A 229 13.54 -7.69 -7.70
C ALA A 229 13.14 -8.42 -9.00
N TYR A 230 11.89 -8.25 -9.45
CA TYR A 230 11.37 -8.89 -10.67
C TYR A 230 11.72 -8.14 -11.97
N ARG A 231 12.36 -6.96 -11.90
CA ARG A 231 12.64 -6.12 -13.07
C ARG A 231 13.53 -6.79 -14.12
N LYS A 232 14.50 -7.60 -13.71
CA LYS A 232 15.48 -8.22 -14.65
C LYS A 232 14.89 -9.26 -15.61
N GLN A 233 13.63 -9.65 -15.44
CA GLN A 233 13.04 -10.77 -16.19
C GLN A 233 11.96 -10.34 -17.18
N HIS A 234 11.40 -9.13 -17.06
CA HIS A 234 10.29 -8.64 -17.88
C HIS A 234 10.36 -7.11 -18.04
N ASP A 235 11.22 -6.62 -18.95
CA ASP A 235 11.42 -5.18 -19.19
C ASP A 235 10.17 -4.47 -19.77
N ASP A 236 9.12 -5.22 -20.15
CA ASP A 236 7.99 -4.69 -20.95
C ASP A 236 6.62 -4.70 -20.25
N GLN A 237 6.49 -5.19 -19.02
CA GLN A 237 5.17 -5.48 -18.45
C GLN A 237 4.85 -4.69 -17.17
N LEU A 238 4.21 -3.52 -17.36
CA LEU A 238 3.33 -2.97 -16.32
C LEU A 238 2.05 -3.83 -16.32
N TYR A 239 1.96 -4.80 -15.42
CA TYR A 239 0.72 -5.51 -15.16
C TYR A 239 -0.23 -4.59 -14.38
N LEU A 240 -0.95 -3.71 -15.08
CA LEU A 240 -2.02 -2.90 -14.50
C LEU A 240 -3.27 -3.78 -14.33
N TYR A 241 -3.68 -3.99 -13.08
CA TYR A 241 -4.95 -4.67 -12.77
C TYR A 241 -6.07 -3.65 -12.79
N VAL A 242 -6.63 -3.39 -13.98
CA VAL A 242 -7.76 -2.45 -14.12
C VAL A 242 -8.98 -2.99 -13.37
N HIS A 243 -9.26 -2.40 -12.21
CA HIS A 243 -10.58 -2.48 -11.61
C HIS A 243 -11.44 -1.36 -12.17
N VAL A 244 -12.29 -1.68 -13.14
CA VAL A 244 -13.37 -0.78 -13.57
C VAL A 244 -14.38 -0.71 -12.42
N ALA A 245 -14.34 0.36 -11.64
CA ALA A 245 -15.44 0.71 -10.76
C ALA A 245 -16.59 1.23 -11.63
N TYR A 246 -17.73 0.53 -11.59
CA TYR A 246 -19.00 0.97 -12.20
C TYR A 246 -19.78 1.86 -11.23
#